data_AF-A0A9R0W4M0-F1
#
_entry.id   AF-A0A9R0W4M0-F1
#
_cell.length_a   1.000
_cell.length_b   1.000
_cell.length_c   1.000
_cell.angle_alpha   90.00
_cell.angle_beta   90.00
_cell.angle_gamma   90.00
#
_symmetry.space_group_name_H-M   'P 1'
#
loop_
_entity.id
_entity.type
_entity.pdbx_description
1 polymer ?
#
loop_
_entity_poly.entity_id
_entity_poly.type
_entity_poly.pdbx_seq_one_letter_code
_entity_poly.pdbx_strand_id
1 'polypeptide(L)'
;MSWPHGKIIVFTGLLNHLQTDAEIATILAHEIAHMVARHSSESIVYKKWFPFPLKVHFIRRMEIEADRMGMLIMAAAGFDPHIAPVVAEKLVGNDIYHPSGKKRARLLSRAKVMDEALELYREV
;
A
#
# COMPACT_ATOMS: atom_id res chain seq x y z
N MET A 1 5.25 -7.29 -3.83
CA MET A 1 6.27 -7.59 -2.81
C MET A 1 7.56 -6.84 -3.14
N SER A 2 7.96 -5.93 -2.27
CA SER A 2 9.25 -5.23 -2.33
C SER A 2 10.36 -6.14 -1.80
N TRP A 3 11.37 -6.43 -2.63
CA TRP A 3 12.57 -7.17 -2.22
C TRP A 3 13.66 -6.18 -1.75
N PRO A 4 14.55 -6.56 -0.81
CA PRO A 4 15.71 -5.73 -0.50
C PRO A 4 16.47 -5.34 -1.77
N HIS A 5 16.97 -4.09 -1.79
CA HIS A 5 17.67 -3.43 -2.92
C HIS A 5 16.79 -2.85 -4.04
N GLY A 6 15.53 -2.49 -3.77
CA GLY A 6 14.72 -1.69 -4.70
C GLY A 6 14.08 -2.47 -5.86
N LYS A 7 14.02 -3.80 -5.76
CA LYS A 7 13.36 -4.64 -6.77
C LYS A 7 11.90 -4.88 -6.40
N ILE A 8 10.98 -4.61 -7.33
CA ILE A 8 9.56 -4.95 -7.18
C ILE A 8 9.30 -6.26 -7.92
N ILE A 9 8.72 -7.23 -7.22
CA ILE A 9 8.30 -8.50 -7.82
C ILE A 9 6.77 -8.50 -7.92
N VAL A 10 6.27 -8.72 -9.13
CA VAL A 10 4.84 -8.82 -9.46
C VAL A 10 4.55 -10.23 -9.98
N PHE A 11 3.64 -10.94 -9.33
CA PHE A 11 3.22 -12.28 -9.76
C PHE A 11 2.13 -12.20 -10.82
N THR A 12 2.19 -13.05 -11.84
CA THR A 12 1.18 -13.11 -12.91
C THR A 12 -0.22 -13.46 -12.39
N GLY A 13 -0.31 -14.30 -11.34
CA GLY A 13 -1.58 -14.59 -10.67
C GLY A 13 -2.25 -13.35 -10.06
N LEU A 14 -1.46 -12.36 -9.61
CA LEU A 14 -1.98 -11.07 -9.13
C LEU A 14 -2.49 -10.22 -10.30
N LEU A 15 -1.77 -10.18 -11.42
CA LEU A 15 -2.16 -9.42 -12.61
C LEU A 15 -3.49 -9.90 -13.20
N ASN A 16 -3.80 -11.20 -13.12
CA ASN A 16 -5.10 -11.72 -13.57
C ASN A 16 -6.30 -11.16 -12.77
N HIS A 17 -6.06 -10.57 -11.59
CA HIS A 17 -7.08 -9.94 -10.76
C HIS A 17 -7.15 -8.42 -10.92
N LEU A 18 -6.21 -7.81 -11.67
CA LEU A 18 -6.15 -6.36 -11.91
C LEU A 18 -6.47 -6.12 -13.38
N GLN A 19 -7.56 -5.41 -13.62
CA GLN A 19 -8.13 -5.23 -14.95
C GLN A 19 -7.74 -3.89 -15.58
N THR A 20 -7.18 -2.97 -14.78
CA THR A 20 -6.84 -1.62 -15.26
C THR A 20 -5.46 -1.18 -14.80
N ASP A 21 -4.83 -0.29 -15.58
CA ASP A 21 -3.53 0.29 -15.28
C ASP A 21 -3.54 1.04 -13.94
N ALA A 22 -4.66 1.66 -13.55
CA ALA A 22 -4.81 2.32 -12.26
C ALA A 22 -4.77 1.34 -11.08
N GLU A 23 -5.33 0.13 -11.24
CA GLU A 23 -5.26 -0.91 -10.22
C GLU A 23 -3.84 -1.47 -10.07
N ILE A 24 -3.14 -1.63 -11.19
CA ILE A 24 -1.72 -2.04 -11.19
C ILE A 24 -0.87 -0.94 -10.54
N ALA A 25 -1.08 0.32 -10.94
CA ALA A 25 -0.37 1.48 -10.39
C ALA A 25 -0.57 1.61 -8.88
N THR A 26 -1.78 1.34 -8.37
CA THR A 26 -2.07 1.32 -6.94
C THR A 26 -1.17 0.34 -6.19
N ILE A 27 -1.05 -0.89 -6.68
CA ILE A 27 -0.22 -1.92 -6.01
C ILE A 27 1.26 -1.56 -6.12
N LEU A 28 1.71 -1.14 -7.30
CA LEU A 28 3.10 -0.73 -7.48
C LEU A 28 3.46 0.43 -6.55
N ALA A 29 2.59 1.44 -6.46
CA ALA A 29 2.79 2.60 -5.60
C ALA A 29 2.82 2.21 -4.11
N HIS A 30 1.99 1.26 -3.67
CA HIS A 30 2.04 0.70 -2.32
C HIS A 30 3.39 0.00 -2.04
N GLU A 31 3.91 -0.80 -2.98
CA GLU A 31 5.21 -1.47 -2.82
C GLU A 31 6.38 -0.48 -2.86
N ILE A 32 6.29 0.57 -3.69
CA ILE A 32 7.25 1.69 -3.70
C ILE A 32 7.21 2.41 -2.36
N ALA A 33 6.03 2.66 -1.80
CA ALA A 33 5.89 3.29 -0.50
C ALA A 33 6.58 2.49 0.62
N HIS A 34 6.47 1.16 0.61
CA HIS A 34 7.23 0.30 1.52
C HIS A 34 8.76 0.46 1.37
N MET A 35 9.25 0.68 0.15
CA MET A 35 10.68 0.93 -0.11
C MET A 35 11.10 2.32 0.39
N VAL A 36 10.33 3.36 0.05
CA VAL A 36 10.61 4.74 0.45
C VAL A 36 10.60 4.88 1.97
N ALA A 37 9.63 4.28 2.65
CA ALA A 37 9.53 4.27 4.11
C ALA A 37 10.50 3.25 4.78
N ARG A 38 11.29 2.51 4.00
CA ARG A 38 12.29 1.52 4.49
C ARG A 38 11.70 0.46 5.42
N HIS A 39 10.41 0.15 5.26
CA HIS A 39 9.65 -0.78 6.10
C HIS A 39 10.28 -2.18 6.16
N SER A 40 10.93 -2.64 5.10
CA SER A 40 11.64 -3.92 5.09
C SER A 40 12.77 -3.98 6.14
N SER A 41 13.50 -2.88 6.32
CA SER A 41 14.60 -2.77 7.29
C SER A 41 14.05 -2.71 8.72
N GLU A 42 12.99 -1.94 8.94
CA GLU A 42 12.33 -1.85 10.24
C GLU A 42 11.70 -3.18 10.66
N SER A 43 11.07 -3.91 9.74
CA SER A 43 10.48 -5.22 10.00
C SER A 43 11.50 -6.24 10.54
N ILE A 44 12.75 -6.18 10.07
CA ILE A 44 13.85 -7.03 10.57
C ILE A 44 14.18 -6.69 12.02
N VAL A 45 14.23 -5.39 12.36
CA VAL A 45 14.45 -4.94 13.74
C VAL A 45 13.30 -5.39 14.64
N TYR A 46 12.05 -5.17 14.22
CA TYR A 46 10.89 -5.55 15.02
C TYR A 46 10.79 -7.06 15.26
N LYS A 47 11.09 -7.87 14.23
CA LYS A 47 11.13 -9.34 14.34
C LYS A 47 12.17 -9.83 15.36
N LYS A 48 13.28 -9.10 15.51
CA LYS A 48 14.39 -9.51 16.38
C LYS A 48 14.21 -9.06 17.83
N TRP A 49 13.56 -7.93 18.07
CA TRP A 49 13.60 -7.26 19.37
C TRP A 49 12.28 -7.23 20.15
N PHE A 50 11.13 -7.50 19.51
CA PHE A 50 9.83 -7.30 20.15
C PHE A 50 8.97 -8.57 20.24
N PRO A 51 8.19 -8.73 21.32
CA PRO A 51 7.28 -9.86 21.48
C PRO A 51 6.12 -9.80 20.47
N PHE A 52 5.52 -10.96 20.17
CA PHE A 52 4.47 -11.14 19.17
C PHE A 52 3.35 -10.06 19.15
N PRO A 53 2.75 -9.64 20.28
CA PRO A 53 1.68 -8.63 20.25
C PRO A 53 2.16 -7.26 19.77
N LEU A 54 3.37 -6.83 20.15
CA LEU A 54 3.95 -5.57 19.67
C LEU A 54 4.27 -5.65 18.18
N LYS A 55 4.79 -6.80 17.71
CA LYS A 55 5.12 -7.01 16.30
C LYS A 55 3.90 -6.81 15.38
N VAL A 56 2.72 -7.32 15.76
CA VAL A 56 1.49 -7.14 14.97
C VAL A 56 1.05 -5.67 14.93
N HIS A 57 1.24 -4.92 16.02
CA HIS A 57 0.93 -3.50 16.05
C HIS A 57 1.79 -2.71 15.05
N PHE A 58 3.11 -2.96 15.04
CA PHE A 58 4.03 -2.29 14.11
C PHE A 58 3.74 -2.59 12.65
N ILE A 59 3.53 -3.87 12.30
CA ILE A 59 3.20 -4.25 10.92
C ILE A 59 1.94 -3.52 10.44
N ARG A 60 0.88 -3.47 11.26
CA ARG A 60 -0.35 -2.74 10.90
C ARG A 60 -0.12 -1.25 10.67
N ARG A 61 0.79 -0.63 11.42
CA ARG A 61 1.12 0.78 11.25
C ARG A 61 1.84 1.02 9.93
N MET A 62 2.80 0.15 9.60
CA MET A 62 3.58 0.20 8.37
C MET A 62 2.70 0.02 7.13
N GLU A 63 1.71 -0.89 7.18
CA GLU A 63 0.71 -1.04 6.10
C GLU A 63 -0.11 0.22 5.87
N ILE A 64 -0.59 0.87 6.94
CA ILE A 64 -1.39 2.11 6.84
C ILE A 64 -0.56 3.25 6.26
N GLU A 65 0.69 3.35 6.68
CA GLU A 65 1.65 4.33 6.18
C GLU A 65 1.95 4.11 4.69
N ALA A 66 2.21 2.86 4.29
CA ALA A 66 2.43 2.50 2.89
C ALA A 66 1.20 2.74 2.02
N ASP A 67 -0.01 2.44 2.51
CA ASP A 67 -1.26 2.71 1.79
C ASP A 67 -1.47 4.21 1.53
N ARG A 68 -1.23 5.05 2.55
CA ARG A 68 -1.34 6.51 2.41
C ARG A 68 -0.31 7.05 1.42
N MET A 69 0.96 6.69 1.58
CA MET A 69 2.02 7.14 0.67
C MET A 69 1.80 6.62 -0.75
N GLY A 70 1.38 5.36 -0.91
CA GLY A 70 1.08 4.76 -2.20
C GLY A 70 -0.03 5.51 -2.93
N MET A 71 -1.08 5.94 -2.23
CA MET A 71 -2.14 6.77 -2.81
C MET A 71 -1.61 8.12 -3.32
N LEU A 72 -0.73 8.77 -2.55
CA LEU A 72 -0.12 10.04 -2.98
C LEU A 72 0.81 9.84 -4.19
N ILE A 73 1.58 8.76 -4.21
CA ILE A 73 2.49 8.43 -5.31
C ILE A 73 1.71 8.15 -6.59
N MET A 74 0.61 7.38 -6.53
CA MET A 74 -0.19 7.12 -7.73
C MET A 74 -0.90 8.38 -8.23
N ALA A 75 -1.37 9.25 -7.32
CA ALA A 75 -1.98 10.52 -7.67
C ALA A 75 -0.99 11.45 -8.38
N ALA A 76 0.22 11.58 -7.83
CA ALA A 76 1.31 12.33 -8.45
C ALA A 76 1.78 11.75 -9.80
N ALA A 77 1.52 10.46 -10.05
CA ALA A 77 1.76 9.80 -11.32
C ALA A 77 0.59 9.95 -12.32
N GLY A 78 -0.46 10.70 -11.98
CA GLY A 78 -1.62 10.93 -12.86
C GLY A 78 -2.66 9.81 -12.84
N PHE A 79 -2.71 8.99 -11.79
CA PHE A 79 -3.76 7.98 -11.59
C PHE A 79 -4.77 8.42 -10.53
N ASP A 80 -6.05 8.13 -10.77
CA ASP A 80 -7.14 8.52 -9.87
C ASP A 80 -7.01 7.87 -8.47
N PRO A 81 -6.85 8.66 -7.38
CA PRO A 81 -6.66 8.13 -6.03
C PRO A 81 -7.89 7.39 -5.49
N HIS A 82 -9.09 7.57 -6.06
CA HIS A 82 -10.28 6.82 -5.64
C HIS A 82 -10.18 5.31 -5.92
N ILE A 83 -9.25 4.89 -6.79
CA ILE A 83 -9.00 3.48 -7.09
C ILE A 83 -8.30 2.78 -5.93
N ALA A 84 -7.52 3.49 -5.11
CA ALA A 84 -6.74 2.88 -4.04
C ALA A 84 -7.59 2.15 -2.97
N PRO A 85 -8.66 2.76 -2.40
CA PRO A 85 -9.57 2.05 -1.49
C PRO A 85 -10.23 0.81 -2.12
N VAL A 86 -10.60 0.89 -3.40
CA VAL A 86 -11.27 -0.20 -4.13
C VAL A 86 -10.33 -1.39 -4.27
N VAL A 87 -9.08 -1.16 -4.68
CA VAL A 87 -8.05 -2.20 -4.78
C VAL A 87 -7.75 -2.79 -3.41
N ALA A 88 -7.62 -1.96 -2.37
CA ALA A 88 -7.38 -2.43 -1.01
C ALA A 88 -8.51 -3.34 -0.49
N GLU A 89 -9.76 -3.10 -0.91
CA GLU A 89 -10.88 -3.98 -0.60
C GLU A 89 -10.88 -5.26 -1.46
N LYS A 90 -10.56 -5.18 -2.74
CA LYS A 90 -10.46 -6.35 -3.64
C LYS A 90 -9.41 -7.36 -3.18
N LEU A 91 -8.29 -6.89 -2.65
CA LEU A 91 -7.18 -7.75 -2.21
C LEU A 91 -7.44 -8.43 -0.86
N VAL A 92 -8.55 -8.14 -0.16
CA VAL A 92 -8.97 -8.78 1.10
C VAL A 92 -9.15 -10.30 0.96
N GLY A 93 -9.36 -10.81 -0.26
CA GLY A 93 -9.56 -12.24 -0.53
C GLY A 93 -8.28 -13.08 -0.66
N ASN A 94 -7.10 -12.46 -0.75
CA ASN A 94 -5.80 -13.14 -0.93
C ASN A 94 -4.82 -12.74 0.19
N ASP A 95 -5.20 -13.10 1.42
CA ASP A 95 -4.60 -12.70 2.71
C ASP A 95 -3.19 -13.30 2.98
N ILE A 96 -2.36 -13.51 1.95
CA ILE A 96 -1.03 -14.12 2.10
C ILE A 96 0.04 -13.08 2.51
N TYR A 97 -0.15 -11.79 2.19
CA TYR A 97 0.92 -10.79 2.36
C TYR A 97 0.57 -9.55 3.19
N HIS A 98 -0.68 -9.09 3.24
CA HIS A 98 -1.03 -7.83 3.92
C HIS A 98 -2.37 -7.91 4.69
N PRO A 99 -2.35 -8.12 6.02
CA PRO A 99 -3.57 -8.29 6.79
C PRO A 99 -4.40 -6.99 6.89
N SER A 100 -5.73 -7.10 6.75
CA SER A 100 -6.76 -6.08 7.06
C SER A 100 -7.17 -5.08 5.96
N GLY A 101 -7.42 -5.54 4.72
CA GLY A 101 -7.84 -4.65 3.62
C GLY A 101 -9.11 -3.81 3.88
N LYS A 102 -10.18 -4.32 4.53
CA LYS A 102 -11.40 -3.53 4.84
C LYS A 102 -11.16 -2.34 5.78
N LYS A 103 -10.26 -2.49 6.76
CA LYS A 103 -9.95 -1.39 7.69
C LYS A 103 -9.11 -0.34 6.97
N ARG A 104 -8.17 -0.77 6.14
CA ARG A 104 -7.28 0.10 5.36
C ARG A 104 -8.05 0.88 4.29
N ALA A 105 -8.91 0.22 3.52
CA ALA A 105 -9.81 0.88 2.55
C ALA A 105 -10.59 2.03 3.19
N ARG A 106 -11.22 1.79 4.35
CA ARG A 106 -11.93 2.85 5.10
C ARG A 106 -11.05 4.01 5.58
N LEU A 107 -9.77 3.77 5.87
CA LEU A 107 -8.84 4.82 6.25
C LEU A 107 -8.45 5.68 5.05
N LEU A 108 -8.25 5.06 3.89
CA LEU A 108 -7.95 5.74 2.64
C LEU A 108 -9.13 6.57 2.14
N SER A 109 -10.36 6.08 2.30
CA SER A 109 -11.58 6.82 1.96
C SER A 109 -11.88 8.01 2.88
N ARG A 110 -11.06 8.28 3.91
CA ARG A 110 -11.28 9.45 4.77
C ARG A 110 -10.94 10.72 3.99
N ALA A 111 -11.83 11.71 4.05
CA ALA A 111 -11.72 12.99 3.35
C ALA A 111 -10.30 13.58 3.42
N LYS A 112 -9.73 13.74 4.62
CA LYS A 112 -8.38 14.30 4.79
C LYS A 112 -7.28 13.64 3.95
N VAL A 113 -7.31 12.31 3.78
CA VAL A 113 -6.28 11.59 3.02
C VAL A 113 -6.57 11.68 1.51
N MET A 114 -7.85 11.54 1.16
CA MET A 114 -8.29 11.61 -0.23
C MET A 114 -8.12 13.01 -0.82
N ASP A 115 -8.45 14.06 -0.07
CA ASP A 115 -8.33 15.46 -0.49
C ASP A 115 -6.87 15.81 -0.83
N GLU A 116 -5.93 15.39 0.02
CA GLU A 116 -4.48 15.57 -0.20
C GLU A 116 -4.01 14.86 -1.48
N ALA A 117 -4.49 13.65 -1.74
CA ALA A 117 -4.18 12.94 -2.98
C ALA A 117 -4.83 13.61 -4.20
N LEU A 118 -6.04 14.13 -4.07
CA LEU A 118 -6.76 14.82 -5.14
C LEU A 118 -6.14 16.18 -5.48
N GLU A 119 -5.58 16.89 -4.50
CA GLU A 119 -4.80 18.11 -4.74
C GLU A 119 -3.62 17.80 -5.67
N LEU A 120 -2.83 16.77 -5.36
CA LEU A 120 -1.71 16.33 -6.22
C LEU A 120 -2.20 15.87 -7.60
N TYR A 121 -3.29 15.11 -7.66
CA TYR A 121 -3.82 14.60 -8.93
C TYR A 121 -4.28 15.71 -9.89
N ARG A 122 -4.73 16.86 -9.37
CA ARG A 122 -5.17 18.00 -10.17
C ARG A 122 -4.03 18.82 -10.77
N GLU A 123 -2.81 18.65 -10.26
CA GLU A 123 -1.62 19.36 -10.74
C GLU A 123 -0.91 18.66 -11.91
N VAL A 124 -1.37 17.46 -12.28
CA VAL A 124 -0.76 16.60 -13.33
C VAL A 124 -1.48 16.74 -14.67
#